data_AF-A0A8T4B6S6-F1
#
_entry.id   AF-A0A8T4B6S6-F1
#
_cell.length_a   1.000
_cell.length_b   1.000
_cell.length_c   1.000
_cell.angle_alpha   90.00
_cell.angle_beta   90.00
_cell.angle_gamma   90.00
#
_symmetry.space_group_name_H-M   'P 1'
#
loop_
_entity.id
_entity.type
_entity.pdbx_description
1 polymer ?
#
loop_
_entity_poly.entity_id
_entity_poly.type
_entity_poly.pdbx_seq_one_letter_code
_entity_poly.pdbx_strand_id
1 'polypeptide(L)'
;MGRIKPLDESSEAVRAYIEHDNEAERELIEAFKVFDTTDTGTIPAREYLRILTEIGDDPVSVKDVLDEFVDLGIELDSEIDYRALAKFMVASEQYDTDHVAKEEVVMDEASIDGDVLSGYAYEHPKLGEGRINTSTILDIRYDDRATARIETRNTVYIVGPTGWRERPKDHPFNNPFSVGQHVKIEWKGNWWDGQILEINDDLYRITYENHSADWDEWVDSSRLKSA
;
A
#
# COMPACT_ATOMS: atom_id res chain seq x y z
N MET A 1 -2.53 -30.12 4.11
CA MET A 1 -3.35 -29.98 2.90
C MET A 1 -4.64 -29.25 3.28
N GLY A 2 -4.67 -27.92 3.12
CA GLY A 2 -5.92 -27.15 3.27
C GLY A 2 -6.72 -27.29 1.98
N ARG A 3 -7.94 -27.82 2.06
CA ARG A 3 -8.91 -27.76 0.96
C ARG A 3 -9.51 -26.36 0.93
N ILE A 4 -9.40 -25.68 -0.20
CA ILE A 4 -10.12 -24.43 -0.47
C ILE A 4 -11.62 -24.76 -0.47
N LYS A 5 -12.42 -24.04 0.33
CA LYS A 5 -13.88 -24.18 0.31
C LYS A 5 -14.42 -23.44 -0.93
N PRO A 6 -15.40 -24.01 -1.66
CA PRO A 6 -16.04 -23.31 -2.77
C PRO A 6 -16.71 -22.03 -2.28
N LEU A 7 -16.59 -20.95 -3.06
CA LEU A 7 -17.26 -19.68 -2.81
C LEU A 7 -18.79 -19.87 -2.89
N ASP A 8 -19.52 -19.31 -1.93
CA ASP A 8 -20.99 -19.33 -1.93
C ASP A 8 -21.51 -18.15 -2.75
N GLU A 9 -21.86 -18.42 -4.00
CA GLU A 9 -22.39 -17.48 -5.00
C GLU A 9 -23.73 -16.83 -4.57
N SER A 10 -24.36 -17.29 -3.49
CA SER A 10 -25.61 -16.72 -2.96
C SER A 10 -25.42 -15.64 -1.90
N SER A 11 -24.18 -15.41 -1.44
CA SER A 11 -23.85 -14.38 -0.44
C SER A 11 -24.01 -12.97 -1.00
N GLU A 12 -24.62 -12.08 -0.22
CA GLU A 12 -24.85 -10.66 -0.57
C GLU A 12 -23.54 -9.93 -0.89
N ALA A 13 -22.44 -10.27 -0.20
CA ALA A 13 -21.11 -9.73 -0.49
C ALA A 13 -20.54 -10.21 -1.84
N VAL A 14 -20.83 -11.46 -2.23
CA VAL A 14 -20.40 -12.01 -3.53
C VAL A 14 -21.22 -11.41 -4.67
N ARG A 15 -22.52 -11.17 -4.44
CA ARG A 15 -23.40 -10.50 -5.41
C ARG A 15 -23.04 -9.03 -5.62
N ALA A 16 -22.78 -8.29 -4.53
CA ALA A 16 -22.36 -6.89 -4.61
C ALA A 16 -21.00 -6.76 -5.34
N TYR A 17 -20.09 -7.71 -5.14
CA TYR A 17 -18.81 -7.78 -5.84
C TYR A 17 -18.98 -8.07 -7.35
N ILE A 18 -19.78 -9.09 -7.70
CA ILE A 18 -20.08 -9.42 -9.10
C ILE A 18 -20.81 -8.25 -9.81
N GLU A 19 -21.64 -7.50 -9.09
CA GLU A 19 -22.40 -6.38 -9.65
C GLU A 19 -21.52 -5.14 -9.89
N HIS A 20 -20.55 -4.86 -9.01
CA HIS A 20 -19.56 -3.79 -9.19
C HIS A 20 -18.66 -4.05 -10.41
N ASP A 21 -18.15 -5.28 -10.56
CA ASP A 21 -17.30 -5.67 -11.70
C ASP A 21 -18.05 -5.50 -13.04
N ASN A 22 -19.34 -5.81 -13.07
CA ASN A 22 -20.18 -5.59 -14.24
C ASN A 22 -20.41 -4.11 -14.57
N GLU A 23 -20.31 -3.20 -13.60
CA GLU A 23 -20.48 -1.77 -13.82
C GLU A 23 -19.20 -1.14 -14.41
N ALA A 24 -18.05 -1.43 -13.82
CA ALA A 24 -16.74 -0.99 -14.33
C ALA A 24 -16.47 -1.50 -15.76
N GLU A 25 -16.77 -2.78 -16.03
CA GLU A 25 -16.63 -3.37 -17.38
C GLU A 25 -17.50 -2.61 -18.39
N ARG A 26 -18.73 -2.26 -18.02
CA ARG A 26 -19.66 -1.56 -18.91
C ARG A 26 -19.22 -0.13 -19.18
N GLU A 27 -18.79 0.60 -18.16
CA GLU A 27 -18.35 1.97 -18.31
C GLU A 27 -17.13 2.06 -19.24
N LEU A 28 -16.17 1.15 -19.08
CA LEU A 28 -14.99 1.07 -19.93
C LEU A 28 -15.35 0.72 -21.38
N ILE A 29 -16.25 -0.26 -21.59
CA ILE A 29 -16.75 -0.63 -22.93
C ILE A 29 -17.49 0.55 -23.59
N GLU A 30 -18.29 1.30 -22.84
CA GLU A 30 -19.01 2.47 -23.36
C GLU A 30 -18.06 3.59 -23.77
N ALA A 31 -16.99 3.83 -23.00
CA ALA A 31 -15.96 4.80 -23.34
C ALA A 31 -15.27 4.45 -24.67
N PHE A 32 -14.87 3.19 -24.87
CA PHE A 32 -14.23 2.74 -26.12
C PHE A 32 -15.20 2.76 -27.31
N LYS A 33 -16.48 2.47 -27.10
CA LYS A 33 -17.49 2.49 -28.16
C LYS A 33 -17.65 3.87 -28.82
N VAL A 34 -17.33 4.96 -28.13
CA VAL A 34 -17.33 6.31 -28.73
C VAL A 34 -16.33 6.41 -29.89
N PHE A 35 -15.25 5.64 -29.85
CA PHE A 35 -14.17 5.65 -30.84
C PHE A 35 -14.37 4.61 -31.96
N ASP A 36 -15.13 3.54 -31.68
CA ASP A 36 -15.57 2.58 -32.69
C ASP A 36 -16.81 3.09 -33.45
N THR A 37 -16.57 4.04 -34.35
CA THR A 37 -17.63 4.64 -35.20
C THR A 37 -18.33 3.64 -36.13
N THR A 38 -17.74 2.45 -36.32
CA THR A 38 -18.24 1.39 -37.20
C THR A 38 -18.93 0.25 -36.46
N ASP A 39 -18.95 0.29 -35.11
CA ASP A 39 -19.48 -0.76 -34.22
C ASP A 39 -18.90 -2.16 -34.55
N THR A 40 -17.62 -2.22 -34.92
CA THR A 40 -16.88 -3.47 -35.20
C THR A 40 -16.58 -4.25 -33.92
N GLY A 41 -16.57 -3.60 -32.77
CA GLY A 41 -16.06 -4.13 -31.50
C GLY A 41 -14.55 -4.07 -31.38
N THR A 42 -13.85 -3.39 -32.28
CA THR A 42 -12.38 -3.26 -32.27
C THR A 42 -11.91 -1.82 -32.43
N ILE A 43 -10.75 -1.48 -31.85
CA ILE A 43 -10.06 -0.21 -32.11
C ILE A 43 -8.55 -0.44 -32.27
N PRO A 44 -7.81 0.46 -32.95
CA PRO A 44 -6.36 0.37 -33.04
C PRO A 44 -5.70 0.41 -31.65
N ALA A 45 -4.63 -0.36 -31.45
CA ALA A 45 -3.89 -0.40 -30.18
C ALA A 45 -3.37 0.98 -29.72
N ARG A 46 -2.98 1.85 -30.66
CA ARG A 46 -2.63 3.25 -30.37
C ARG A 46 -3.80 4.07 -29.83
N GLU A 47 -4.99 3.80 -30.33
CA GLU A 47 -6.21 4.47 -29.89
C GLU A 47 -6.55 4.04 -28.46
N TYR A 48 -6.43 2.74 -28.19
CA TYR A 48 -6.58 2.16 -26.86
C TYR A 48 -5.63 2.80 -25.85
N LEU A 49 -4.33 2.86 -26.19
CA LEU A 49 -3.31 3.53 -25.38
C LEU A 49 -3.69 4.99 -25.11
N ARG A 50 -4.04 5.76 -26.17
CA ARG A 50 -4.39 7.17 -26.03
C ARG A 50 -5.58 7.35 -25.09
N ILE A 51 -6.61 6.53 -25.23
CA ILE A 51 -7.81 6.60 -24.40
C ILE A 51 -7.44 6.36 -22.93
N LEU A 52 -6.73 5.27 -22.61
CA LEU A 52 -6.36 4.96 -21.23
C LEU A 52 -5.42 6.00 -20.59
N THR A 53 -4.56 6.64 -21.39
CA THR A 53 -3.54 7.57 -20.87
C THR A 53 -3.97 9.04 -20.90
N GLU A 54 -4.99 9.39 -21.68
CA GLU A 54 -5.40 10.79 -21.91
C GLU A 54 -6.88 11.07 -21.62
N ILE A 55 -7.72 10.04 -21.46
CA ILE A 55 -9.18 10.17 -21.38
C ILE A 55 -9.73 9.48 -20.13
N GLY A 56 -10.22 10.27 -19.16
CA GLY A 56 -10.82 9.78 -17.92
C GLY A 56 -10.43 10.63 -16.71
N ASP A 57 -11.00 10.32 -15.54
CA ASP A 57 -10.66 10.96 -14.26
C ASP A 57 -9.36 10.39 -13.65
N ASP A 58 -8.96 9.17 -14.03
CA ASP A 58 -7.73 8.51 -13.58
C ASP A 58 -6.96 7.88 -14.77
N PRO A 59 -6.08 8.65 -15.44
CA PRO A 59 -5.33 8.15 -16.60
C PRO A 59 -4.21 7.20 -16.17
N VAL A 60 -4.14 6.04 -16.84
CA VAL A 60 -3.07 5.04 -16.65
C VAL A 60 -1.77 5.56 -17.27
N SER A 61 -0.62 5.22 -16.68
CA SER A 61 0.65 5.64 -17.24
C SER A 61 0.93 4.93 -18.57
N VAL A 62 1.46 5.67 -19.56
CA VAL A 62 1.82 5.13 -20.88
C VAL A 62 2.72 3.90 -20.75
N LYS A 63 3.61 3.89 -19.76
CA LYS A 63 4.55 2.81 -19.53
C LYS A 63 3.82 1.52 -19.12
N ASP A 64 2.82 1.63 -18.25
CA ASP A 64 2.14 0.46 -17.69
C ASP A 64 1.26 -0.21 -18.77
N VAL A 65 0.56 0.59 -19.58
CA VAL A 65 -0.21 0.07 -20.74
C VAL A 65 0.70 -0.59 -21.79
N LEU A 66 1.88 -0.02 -22.03
CA LEU A 66 2.85 -0.63 -22.96
C LEU A 66 3.46 -1.92 -22.42
N ASP A 67 3.74 -2.00 -21.12
CA ASP A 67 4.22 -3.23 -20.48
C ASP A 67 3.16 -4.34 -20.61
N GLU A 68 1.87 -4.02 -20.41
CA GLU A 68 0.75 -4.96 -20.61
C GLU A 68 0.61 -5.40 -22.07
N PHE A 69 0.73 -4.49 -23.03
CA PHE A 69 0.73 -4.85 -24.45
C PHE A 69 1.85 -5.83 -24.79
N VAL A 70 3.04 -5.65 -24.21
CA VAL A 70 4.16 -6.57 -24.40
C VAL A 70 3.83 -7.95 -23.83
N ASP A 71 3.28 -8.02 -22.62
CA ASP A 71 2.92 -9.27 -21.96
C ASP A 71 1.82 -10.05 -22.70
N LEU A 72 0.87 -9.32 -23.30
CA LEU A 72 -0.21 -9.87 -24.12
C LEU A 72 0.20 -10.12 -25.59
N GLY A 73 1.40 -9.71 -25.99
CA GLY A 73 1.89 -9.82 -27.37
C GLY A 73 1.12 -8.95 -28.37
N ILE A 74 0.60 -7.82 -27.91
CA ILE A 74 -0.15 -6.83 -28.68
C ILE A 74 0.84 -5.84 -29.32
N GLU A 75 0.83 -5.75 -30.65
CA GLU A 75 1.63 -4.76 -31.38
C GLU A 75 0.86 -3.43 -31.50
N LEU A 76 1.56 -2.29 -31.57
CA LEU A 76 0.94 -0.96 -31.61
C LEU A 76 0.13 -0.69 -32.89
N ASP A 77 0.31 -1.49 -33.94
CA ASP A 77 -0.46 -1.46 -35.19
C ASP A 77 -1.53 -2.56 -35.26
N SER A 78 -1.73 -3.31 -34.18
CA SER A 78 -2.81 -4.30 -34.08
C SER A 78 -4.18 -3.65 -33.82
N GLU A 79 -5.23 -4.36 -34.21
CA GLU A 79 -6.62 -4.06 -33.84
C GLU A 79 -6.96 -4.84 -32.56
N ILE A 80 -7.42 -4.13 -31.54
CA ILE A 80 -7.76 -4.67 -30.23
C ILE A 80 -9.27 -4.83 -30.14
N ASP A 81 -9.74 -6.03 -29.78
CA ASP A 81 -11.10 -6.24 -29.29
C ASP A 81 -11.19 -5.68 -27.87
N TYR A 82 -11.68 -4.44 -27.77
CA TYR A 82 -11.76 -3.71 -26.51
C TYR A 82 -12.80 -4.31 -25.55
N ARG A 83 -13.72 -5.17 -26.02
CA ARG A 83 -14.67 -5.88 -25.14
C ARG A 83 -14.00 -7.06 -24.47
N ALA A 84 -13.23 -7.82 -25.24
CA ALA A 84 -12.41 -8.90 -24.70
C ALA A 84 -11.34 -8.35 -23.75
N LEU A 85 -10.72 -7.22 -24.11
CA LEU A 85 -9.70 -6.60 -23.28
C LEU A 85 -10.28 -5.90 -22.06
N ALA A 86 -11.41 -5.19 -22.13
CA ALA A 86 -12.07 -4.64 -20.93
C ALA A 86 -12.50 -5.74 -19.96
N LYS A 87 -13.02 -6.86 -20.49
CA LYS A 87 -13.34 -8.03 -19.68
C LYS A 87 -12.09 -8.66 -19.07
N PHE A 88 -10.99 -8.70 -19.82
CA PHE A 88 -9.70 -9.14 -19.29
C PHE A 88 -9.20 -8.18 -18.22
N MET A 89 -9.26 -6.87 -18.44
CA MET A 89 -8.83 -5.82 -17.51
C MET A 89 -9.67 -5.84 -16.24
N VAL A 90 -10.98 -6.02 -16.30
CA VAL A 90 -11.81 -6.13 -15.09
C VAL A 90 -11.61 -7.50 -14.40
N ALA A 91 -11.41 -8.57 -15.17
CA ALA A 91 -11.04 -9.87 -14.62
C ALA A 91 -9.60 -9.92 -14.11
N SER A 92 -8.72 -9.04 -14.59
CA SER A 92 -7.33 -8.88 -14.18
C SER A 92 -7.15 -7.73 -13.20
N GLU A 93 -8.14 -6.86 -13.01
CA GLU A 93 -8.30 -6.00 -11.83
C GLU A 93 -8.60 -6.86 -10.60
N GLN A 94 -9.12 -8.08 -10.79
CA GLN A 94 -9.10 -9.14 -9.76
C GLN A 94 -7.67 -9.68 -9.48
N TYR A 95 -6.68 -9.32 -10.31
CA TYR A 95 -5.25 -9.65 -10.16
C TYR A 95 -4.34 -8.40 -9.97
N ASP A 96 -4.81 -7.19 -10.25
CA ASP A 96 -4.06 -5.93 -10.09
C ASP A 96 -4.55 -5.09 -8.90
N THR A 97 -5.78 -5.36 -8.42
CA THR A 97 -6.19 -4.94 -7.08
C THR A 97 -5.72 -5.95 -6.01
N ASP A 98 -5.10 -7.07 -6.41
CA ASP A 98 -4.47 -8.06 -5.54
C ASP A 98 -3.14 -8.61 -6.13
N HIS A 99 -2.03 -7.94 -5.77
CA HIS A 99 -0.72 -8.58 -5.58
C HIS A 99 -0.05 -9.29 -6.79
N VAL A 100 0.66 -8.53 -7.66
CA VAL A 100 2.08 -8.90 -7.78
C VAL A 100 2.68 -8.53 -6.44
N ALA A 101 2.87 -9.52 -5.56
CA ALA A 101 3.54 -9.29 -4.29
C ALA A 101 4.85 -8.56 -4.59
N LYS A 102 4.91 -7.26 -4.29
CA LYS A 102 6.12 -6.46 -4.49
C LYS A 102 7.23 -7.19 -3.78
N GLU A 103 8.28 -7.51 -4.53
CA GLU A 103 9.41 -8.26 -4.00
C GLU A 103 9.96 -7.55 -2.77
N GLU A 104 10.15 -8.31 -1.69
CA GLU A 104 10.67 -7.79 -0.43
C GLU A 104 12.19 -7.84 -0.47
N VAL A 105 12.82 -6.67 -0.42
CA VAL A 105 14.26 -6.52 -0.48
C VAL A 105 14.76 -5.98 0.84
N VAL A 106 15.63 -6.73 1.50
CA VAL A 106 16.26 -6.26 2.73
C VAL A 106 17.25 -5.16 2.40
N MET A 107 17.15 -4.05 3.13
CA MET A 107 18.06 -2.92 3.00
C MET A 107 18.71 -2.57 4.33
N ASP A 108 20.01 -2.31 4.29
CA ASP A 108 20.84 -1.85 5.40
C ASP A 108 21.46 -0.49 5.09
N GLU A 109 22.02 0.17 6.10
CA GLU A 109 22.51 1.55 6.04
C GLU A 109 21.50 2.55 5.43
N ALA A 110 20.22 2.31 5.70
CA ALA A 110 19.09 3.03 5.16
C ALA A 110 19.02 4.48 5.66
N SER A 111 18.61 5.39 4.78
CA SER A 111 18.34 6.79 5.10
C SER A 111 17.29 7.31 4.12
N ILE A 112 16.35 8.11 4.63
CA ILE A 112 15.31 8.75 3.83
C ILE A 112 15.66 10.23 3.70
N ASP A 113 15.72 10.72 2.45
CA ASP A 113 15.85 12.12 2.11
C ASP A 113 14.66 12.53 1.25
N GLY A 114 13.78 13.37 1.80
CA GLY A 114 12.49 13.68 1.17
C GLY A 114 11.62 12.43 1.03
N ASP A 115 11.29 12.06 -0.20
CA ASP A 115 10.47 10.90 -0.55
C ASP A 115 11.29 9.72 -1.10
N VAL A 116 12.62 9.77 -1.02
CA VAL A 116 13.52 8.73 -1.55
C VAL A 116 14.22 8.00 -0.42
N LEU A 117 14.15 6.67 -0.45
CA LEU A 117 14.96 5.79 0.38
C LEU A 117 16.30 5.53 -0.32
N SER A 118 17.39 5.56 0.44
CA SER A 118 18.71 5.14 -0.02
C SER A 118 19.36 4.20 0.98
N GLY A 119 20.14 3.23 0.50
CA GLY A 119 20.79 2.24 1.35
C GLY A 119 21.48 1.15 0.55
N TYR A 120 22.01 0.14 1.25
CA TYR A 120 22.58 -1.06 0.69
C TYR A 120 21.50 -2.15 0.60
N ALA A 121 21.11 -2.53 -0.60
CA ALA A 121 20.12 -3.58 -0.83
C ALA A 121 20.80 -4.93 -1.05
N TYR A 122 20.23 -5.98 -0.44
CA TYR A 122 20.66 -7.36 -0.61
C TYR A 122 19.78 -8.07 -1.63
N GLU A 123 20.40 -8.74 -2.61
CA GLU A 123 19.73 -9.61 -3.58
C GLU A 123 18.54 -8.96 -4.32
N HIS A 124 18.63 -7.67 -4.66
CA HIS A 124 17.55 -7.01 -5.40
C HIS A 124 17.33 -7.70 -6.75
N PRO A 125 16.11 -8.16 -7.08
CA PRO A 125 15.87 -9.05 -8.23
C PRO A 125 16.28 -8.46 -9.58
N LYS A 126 16.10 -7.13 -9.75
CA LYS A 126 16.49 -6.40 -10.97
C LYS A 126 17.86 -5.71 -10.91
N LEU A 127 18.35 -5.35 -9.72
CA LEU A 127 19.51 -4.47 -9.55
C LEU A 127 20.72 -5.17 -8.93
N GLY A 128 20.55 -6.40 -8.43
CA GLY A 128 21.58 -7.14 -7.72
C GLY A 128 21.84 -6.58 -6.32
N GLU A 129 22.99 -6.95 -5.76
CA GLU A 129 23.44 -6.47 -4.46
C GLU A 129 24.22 -5.15 -4.61
N GLY A 130 23.91 -4.16 -3.77
CA GLY A 130 24.69 -2.92 -3.71
C GLY A 130 23.92 -1.71 -3.21
N ARG A 131 24.59 -0.55 -3.26
CA ARG A 131 23.99 0.73 -2.85
C ARG A 131 23.03 1.24 -3.93
N ILE A 132 21.78 1.48 -3.55
CA ILE A 132 20.73 1.94 -4.44
C ILE A 132 19.99 3.14 -3.85
N ASN A 133 19.31 3.87 -4.74
CA ASN A 133 18.26 4.83 -4.40
C ASN A 133 16.95 4.28 -4.96
N THR A 134 15.89 4.37 -4.17
CA THR A 134 14.58 3.88 -4.58
C THR A 134 13.86 4.89 -5.47
N SER A 135 12.70 4.49 -6.02
CA SER A 135 11.70 5.47 -6.43
C SER A 135 11.09 6.18 -5.21
N THR A 136 10.17 7.11 -5.46
CA THR A 136 9.30 7.69 -4.43
C THR A 136 8.69 6.61 -3.54
N ILE A 137 8.77 6.87 -2.23
CA ILE A 137 8.12 6.11 -1.17
C ILE A 137 6.61 6.40 -1.25
N LEU A 138 5.81 5.34 -1.31
CA LEU A 138 4.36 5.40 -1.32
C LEU A 138 3.79 5.25 0.08
N ASP A 139 4.39 4.38 0.89
CA ASP A 139 3.94 4.11 2.26
C ASP A 139 5.10 3.58 3.12
N ILE A 140 5.03 3.82 4.43
CA ILE A 140 5.95 3.26 5.42
C ILE A 140 5.10 2.71 6.56
N ARG A 141 5.28 1.42 6.85
CA ARG A 141 4.66 0.77 8.01
C ARG A 141 5.73 0.15 8.88
N TYR A 142 5.46 0.09 10.18
CA TYR A 142 6.32 -0.58 11.13
C TYR A 142 5.61 -1.80 11.71
N ASP A 143 6.33 -2.90 11.88
CA ASP A 143 5.84 -4.08 12.59
C ASP A 143 6.08 -3.96 14.11
N ASP A 144 5.61 -4.95 14.88
CA ASP A 144 5.79 -5.02 16.34
C ASP A 144 7.27 -5.07 16.78
N ARG A 145 8.19 -5.39 15.86
CA ARG A 145 9.64 -5.43 16.08
C ARG A 145 10.33 -4.14 15.64
N ALA A 146 9.55 -3.13 15.26
CA ALA A 146 9.99 -1.87 14.67
C ALA A 146 10.83 -2.06 13.40
N THR A 147 10.57 -3.14 12.66
CA THR A 147 11.05 -3.31 11.29
C THR A 147 10.18 -2.46 10.38
N ALA A 148 10.81 -1.62 9.58
CA ALA A 148 10.10 -0.82 8.59
C ALA A 148 9.86 -1.65 7.33
N ARG A 149 8.61 -1.64 6.86
CA ARG A 149 8.19 -2.11 5.55
C ARG A 149 7.88 -0.87 4.71
N ILE A 150 8.77 -0.56 3.78
CA ILE A 150 8.74 0.67 2.99
C ILE A 150 8.30 0.32 1.58
N GLU A 151 7.12 0.78 1.20
CA GLU A 151 6.54 0.49 -0.09
C GLU A 151 6.95 1.55 -1.11
N THR A 152 7.46 1.10 -2.25
CA THR A 152 7.80 1.96 -3.39
C THR A 152 7.02 1.50 -4.63
N ARG A 153 7.28 2.07 -5.81
CA ARG A 153 6.51 1.76 -7.02
C ARG A 153 6.43 0.25 -7.30
N ASN A 154 7.56 -0.45 -7.25
CA ASN A 154 7.66 -1.85 -7.69
C ASN A 154 8.33 -2.79 -6.68
N THR A 155 8.75 -2.29 -5.52
CA THR A 155 9.56 -3.05 -4.56
C THR A 155 9.21 -2.61 -3.15
N VAL A 156 9.19 -3.56 -2.23
CA VAL A 156 9.05 -3.28 -0.80
C VAL A 156 10.40 -3.46 -0.16
N TYR A 157 10.88 -2.43 0.53
CA TYR A 157 12.14 -2.51 1.25
C TYR A 157 11.89 -2.80 2.72
N ILE A 158 12.59 -3.81 3.23
CA ILE A 158 12.55 -4.22 4.63
C ILE A 158 13.80 -3.68 5.32
N VAL A 159 13.61 -2.74 6.24
CA VAL A 159 14.70 -2.13 7.02
C VAL A 159 14.51 -2.49 8.48
N GLY A 160 15.42 -3.29 9.01
CA GLY A 160 15.43 -3.61 10.44
C GLY A 160 15.66 -2.37 11.31
N PRO A 161 15.36 -2.43 12.61
CA PRO A 161 15.52 -1.30 13.52
C PRO A 161 16.95 -0.78 13.65
N THR A 162 17.95 -1.65 13.40
CA THR A 162 19.37 -1.32 13.37
C THR A 162 19.90 -1.04 11.96
N GLY A 163 19.06 -1.23 10.93
CA GLY A 163 19.44 -1.08 9.53
C GLY A 163 19.45 0.37 9.04
N TRP A 164 19.18 1.32 9.94
CA TRP A 164 19.11 2.75 9.65
C TRP A 164 20.44 3.43 9.95
N ARG A 165 20.98 4.16 8.97
CA ARG A 165 22.07 5.11 9.19
C ARG A 165 21.56 6.34 9.96
N GLU A 166 20.38 6.80 9.60
CA GLU A 166 19.63 7.82 10.33
C GLU A 166 18.18 7.36 10.45
N ARG A 167 17.70 7.15 11.68
CA ARG A 167 16.34 6.66 11.93
C ARG A 167 15.33 7.77 11.65
N PRO A 168 14.21 7.48 10.94
CA PRO A 168 13.09 8.41 10.80
C PRO A 168 12.58 8.86 12.17
N LYS A 169 12.03 10.07 12.27
CA LYS A 169 11.61 10.67 13.56
C LYS A 169 10.46 9.88 14.20
N ASP A 170 9.54 9.42 13.38
CA ASP A 170 8.38 8.59 13.66
C ASP A 170 8.70 7.10 13.89
N HIS A 171 9.98 6.71 13.82
CA HIS A 171 10.39 5.32 14.03
C HIS A 171 10.02 4.84 15.44
N PRO A 172 9.41 3.66 15.63
CA PRO A 172 8.89 3.21 16.93
C PRO A 172 9.94 3.15 18.06
N PHE A 173 11.18 2.75 17.76
CA PHE A 173 12.30 2.80 18.74
C PHE A 173 12.77 4.20 19.16
N ASN A 174 12.27 5.28 18.57
CA ASN A 174 12.51 6.62 19.12
C ASN A 174 11.61 6.90 20.32
N ASN A 175 10.50 6.18 20.44
CA ASN A 175 9.57 6.35 21.53
C ASN A 175 10.10 5.65 22.79
N PRO A 176 10.25 6.35 23.93
CA PRO A 176 10.70 5.77 25.21
C PRO A 176 9.69 4.79 25.82
N PHE A 177 8.45 4.77 25.36
CA PHE A 177 7.40 3.90 25.85
C PHE A 177 6.69 3.13 24.73
N SER A 178 5.98 2.06 25.09
CA SER A 178 5.26 1.19 24.15
C SER A 178 3.77 1.07 24.48
N VAL A 179 2.93 0.83 23.46
CA VAL A 179 1.51 0.54 23.67
C VAL A 179 1.37 -0.69 24.56
N GLY A 180 0.47 -0.62 25.54
CA GLY A 180 0.26 -1.64 26.56
C GLY A 180 1.24 -1.60 27.72
N GLN A 181 2.26 -0.74 27.71
CA GLN A 181 3.21 -0.61 28.81
C GLN A 181 2.54 -0.01 30.05
N HIS A 182 2.78 -0.63 31.22
CA HIS A 182 2.43 -0.04 32.50
C HIS A 182 3.41 1.08 32.87
N VAL A 183 2.84 2.23 33.23
CA VAL A 183 3.58 3.47 33.50
C VAL A 183 2.98 4.16 34.72
N LYS A 184 3.77 5.05 35.33
CA LYS A 184 3.28 6.05 36.28
C LYS A 184 2.95 7.33 35.53
N ILE A 185 1.76 7.86 35.77
CA ILE A 185 1.18 9.04 35.13
C ILE A 185 1.10 10.16 36.16
N GLU A 186 1.70 11.31 35.88
CA GLU A 186 1.63 12.50 36.73
C GLU A 186 0.25 13.16 36.60
N TRP A 187 -0.39 13.49 37.73
CA TRP A 187 -1.60 14.29 37.80
C TRP A 187 -1.59 15.15 39.06
N LYS A 188 -1.58 16.48 38.88
CA LYS A 188 -1.55 17.49 39.94
C LYS A 188 -0.45 17.23 41.00
N GLY A 189 0.75 16.88 40.55
CA GLY A 189 1.92 16.64 41.37
C GLY A 189 1.99 15.25 42.01
N ASN A 190 1.00 14.38 41.78
CA ASN A 190 0.99 13.00 42.26
C ASN A 190 1.13 12.02 41.10
N TRP A 191 1.72 10.86 41.36
CA TRP A 191 1.93 9.83 40.35
C TRP A 191 0.95 8.68 40.58
N TRP A 192 0.24 8.30 39.52
CA TRP A 192 -0.79 7.26 39.53
C TRP A 192 -0.39 6.14 38.58
N ASP A 193 -0.66 4.90 38.95
CA ASP A 193 -0.40 3.77 38.08
C ASP A 193 -1.43 3.74 36.93
N GLY A 194 -0.97 3.33 35.75
CA GLY A 194 -1.80 3.28 34.55
C GLY A 194 -1.11 2.56 33.41
N GLN A 195 -1.68 2.69 32.22
CA GLN A 195 -1.22 1.97 31.03
C GLN A 195 -1.33 2.87 29.79
N ILE A 196 -0.38 2.71 28.86
CA ILE A 196 -0.45 3.36 27.55
C ILE A 196 -1.41 2.58 26.66
N LEU A 197 -2.44 3.26 26.16
CA LEU A 197 -3.42 2.71 25.23
C LEU A 197 -3.00 2.91 23.77
N GLU A 198 -2.51 4.10 23.43
CA GLU A 198 -2.13 4.48 22.06
C GLU A 198 -0.94 5.44 22.10
N ILE A 199 -0.14 5.45 21.03
CA ILE A 199 0.99 6.36 20.83
C ILE A 199 0.77 7.11 19.53
N ASN A 200 0.94 8.43 19.57
CA ASN A 200 0.90 9.30 18.41
C ASN A 200 2.06 10.30 18.54
N ASP A 201 3.16 10.00 17.85
CA ASP A 201 4.44 10.73 17.97
C ASP A 201 4.92 10.84 19.44
N ASP A 202 4.93 12.07 19.97
CA ASP A 202 5.36 12.41 21.33
C ASP A 202 4.20 12.41 22.34
N LEU A 203 2.98 12.08 21.91
CA LEU A 203 1.77 12.00 22.73
C LEU A 203 1.35 10.56 22.98
N TYR A 204 0.86 10.31 24.19
CA TYR A 204 0.49 9.00 24.69
C TYR A 204 -0.94 9.08 25.21
N ARG A 205 -1.82 8.28 24.64
CA ARG A 205 -3.14 8.07 25.22
C ARG A 205 -2.97 7.14 26.41
N ILE A 206 -3.31 7.61 27.60
CA ILE A 206 -3.18 6.81 28.82
C ILE A 206 -4.54 6.47 29.40
N THR A 207 -4.56 5.42 30.22
CA THR A 207 -5.66 5.12 31.13
C THR A 207 -5.12 4.95 32.54
N TYR A 208 -5.90 5.36 33.52
CA TYR A 208 -5.56 5.22 34.94
C TYR A 208 -6.04 3.88 35.47
N GLU A 209 -5.20 3.18 36.24
CA GLU A 209 -5.58 1.90 36.82
C GLU A 209 -6.76 2.07 37.78
N ASN A 210 -7.76 1.19 37.69
CA ASN A 210 -9.00 1.23 38.47
C ASN A 210 -9.91 2.46 38.22
N HIS A 211 -9.75 3.16 37.10
CA HIS A 211 -10.60 4.28 36.70
C HIS A 211 -11.34 3.99 35.39
N SER A 212 -12.40 4.76 35.08
CA SER A 212 -13.15 4.61 33.83
C SER A 212 -12.43 5.28 32.66
N ALA A 213 -12.74 4.83 31.44
CA ALA A 213 -12.21 5.40 30.20
C ALA A 213 -12.55 6.89 29.99
N ASP A 214 -13.47 7.45 30.79
CA ASP A 214 -13.78 8.89 30.79
C ASP A 214 -12.60 9.75 31.28
N TRP A 215 -11.63 9.13 31.94
CA TRP A 215 -10.40 9.75 32.42
C TRP A 215 -9.22 9.55 31.48
N ASP A 216 -9.42 8.83 30.37
CA ASP A 216 -8.37 8.64 29.38
C ASP A 216 -8.02 9.99 28.75
N GLU A 217 -6.74 10.32 28.76
CA GLU A 217 -6.24 11.57 28.20
C GLU A 217 -4.97 11.34 27.38
N TRP A 218 -4.71 12.27 26.46
CA TRP A 218 -3.43 12.34 25.75
C TRP A 218 -2.46 13.19 26.56
N VAL A 219 -1.30 12.63 26.88
CA VAL A 219 -0.24 13.30 27.65
C VAL A 219 1.09 13.19 26.91
N ASP A 220 2.01 14.11 27.15
CA ASP A 220 3.38 13.99 26.65
C ASP A 220 4.26 13.15 27.60
N SER A 221 5.44 12.74 27.12
CA SER A 221 6.37 11.89 27.87
C SER A 221 6.84 12.49 29.21
N SER A 222 6.76 13.82 29.42
CA SER A 222 7.18 14.43 30.70
C SER A 222 6.27 14.06 31.87
N ARG A 223 5.01 13.70 31.59
CA ARG A 223 4.05 13.20 32.58
C ARG A 223 4.15 11.69 32.79
N LEU A 224 5.09 11.00 32.13
CA LEU A 224 5.21 9.54 32.18
C LEU A 224 6.53 9.11 32.80
N LYS A 225 6.48 8.01 33.55
CA LYS A 225 7.64 7.28 34.05
C LYS A 225 7.41 5.79 33.92
N SER A 226 8.46 5.03 33.66
CA SER A 226 8.41 3.57 33.78
C SER A 226 7.98 3.19 35.20
N ALA A 227 7.06 2.24 35.30
CA ALA A 227 6.50 1.79 36.58
C ALA A 227 7.53 1.10 37.48
#